data_AF-A0AAD2H3S0-F1
#
_entry.id   AF-A0AAD2H3S0-F1
#
_cell.length_a   1.000
_cell.length_b   1.000
_cell.length_c   1.000
_cell.angle_alpha   90.00
_cell.angle_beta   90.00
_cell.angle_gamma   90.00
#
_symmetry.space_group_name_H-M   'P 1'
#
loop_
_entity.id
_entity.type
_entity.pdbx_description
1 polymer ?
#
loop_
_entity_poly.entity_id
_entity_poly.type
_entity_poly.pdbx_seq_one_letter_code
_entity_poly.pdbx_strand_id
1 'polypeptide(L)'
;RRHPVFNESLLTPYHEPPPHRREKRPVAKMIGGAEEWEVEEIVKERNVGRGKQYLVKWKGWPHSENTWEPSRHLTHAKKVLRDWQRKQSN
;
A
#
# COMPACT_ATOMS: atom_id res chain seq x y z
N ARG A 1 -30.38 26.36 6.38
CA ARG A 1 -31.01 25.17 6.99
C ARG A 1 -30.35 23.94 6.34
N ARG A 2 -29.38 23.31 7.00
CA ARG A 2 -28.73 22.07 6.50
C ARG A 2 -29.28 20.92 7.34
N HIS A 3 -29.89 19.94 6.69
CA HIS A 3 -30.34 18.72 7.34
C HIS A 3 -29.14 17.77 7.41
N PRO A 4 -28.60 17.43 8.60
CA PRO A 4 -27.61 16.37 8.72
C PRO A 4 -28.36 15.03 8.56
N VAL A 5 -28.65 14.67 7.31
CA VAL A 5 -29.23 13.35 7.00
C VAL A 5 -28.07 12.36 6.97
N PHE A 6 -27.72 11.82 8.12
CA PHE A 6 -27.01 10.55 8.19
C PHE A 6 -28.06 9.45 8.07
N ASN A 7 -27.84 8.50 7.17
CA ASN A 7 -28.71 7.33 7.09
C ASN A 7 -28.42 6.45 8.31
N GLU A 8 -29.40 6.31 9.20
CA GLU A 8 -29.29 5.52 10.44
C GLU A 8 -28.94 4.04 10.19
N SER A 9 -29.14 3.55 8.96
CA SER A 9 -28.73 2.20 8.53
C SER A 9 -27.22 2.05 8.27
N LEU A 10 -26.46 3.16 8.20
CA LEU A 10 -25.00 3.17 8.03
C LEU A 10 -24.24 3.24 9.37
N LEU A 11 -24.96 3.32 10.49
CA LEU A 11 -24.40 3.15 11.83
C LEU A 11 -24.33 1.64 12.16
N THR A 12 -23.61 0.87 11.34
CA THR A 12 -23.25 -0.50 11.70
C THR A 12 -22.49 -0.45 13.04
N PRO A 13 -22.88 -1.25 14.06
CA PRO A 13 -22.12 -1.34 15.30
C PRO A 13 -20.67 -1.63 14.95
N TYR A 14 -19.76 -0.79 15.44
CA TYR A 14 -18.32 -1.01 15.28
C TYR A 14 -17.97 -2.33 15.96
N HIS A 15 -17.88 -3.40 15.17
CA HIS A 15 -17.31 -4.66 15.61
C HIS A 15 -15.80 -4.49 15.59
N GLU A 16 -15.21 -4.31 16.76
CA GLU A 16 -13.78 -4.46 16.92
C GLU A 16 -13.37 -5.82 16.31
N PRO A 17 -12.45 -5.85 15.33
CA PRO A 17 -11.93 -7.11 14.86
C PRO A 17 -11.32 -7.84 16.06
N PRO A 18 -11.49 -9.17 16.16
CA PRO A 18 -11.00 -9.92 17.32
C PRO A 18 -9.53 -9.59 17.60
N PRO A 19 -9.10 -9.55 18.88
CA PRO A 19 -7.81 -9.00 19.33
C PRO A 19 -6.57 -9.70 18.72
N HIS A 20 -6.77 -10.76 17.95
CA HIS A 20 -5.75 -11.53 17.24
C HIS A 20 -5.50 -11.03 15.82
N ARG A 21 -6.23 -10.02 15.32
CA ARG A 21 -6.00 -9.41 14.02
C ARG A 21 -5.14 -8.14 14.09
N ARG A 22 -4.22 -8.07 15.06
CA ARG A 22 -2.99 -7.31 14.83
C ARG A 22 -2.07 -8.23 14.05
N GLU A 23 -2.27 -8.28 12.73
CA GLU A 23 -1.23 -8.83 11.85
C GLU A 23 0.08 -8.18 12.29
N LYS A 24 1.09 -9.00 12.59
CA LYS A 24 2.39 -8.49 13.05
C LYS A 24 3.01 -7.71 11.90
N ARG A 25 2.65 -6.43 11.82
CA ARG A 25 3.17 -5.47 10.86
C ARG A 25 4.70 -5.50 11.00
N PRO A 26 5.46 -5.91 9.97
CA PRO A 26 6.91 -5.88 10.06
C PRO A 26 7.37 -4.45 10.33
N VAL A 27 8.39 -4.36 11.18
CA VAL A 27 8.96 -3.10 11.65
C VAL A 27 9.62 -2.39 10.47
N ALA A 28 9.39 -1.08 10.34
CA ALA A 28 10.10 -0.24 9.38
C ALA A 28 11.60 -0.23 9.71
N LYS A 29 12.45 -0.27 8.68
CA LYS A 29 13.90 -0.09 8.83
C LYS A 29 14.21 1.41 8.80
N MET A 30 14.95 1.90 9.79
CA MET A 30 15.44 3.28 9.77
C MET A 30 16.68 3.38 8.89
N ILE A 31 16.54 3.95 7.69
CA ILE A 31 17.63 4.16 6.73
C ILE A 31 17.79 5.66 6.53
N GLY A 32 18.96 6.20 6.86
CA GLY A 32 19.24 7.64 6.70
C GLY A 32 18.32 8.57 7.51
N GLY A 33 17.69 8.07 8.58
CA GLY A 33 16.72 8.82 9.39
C GLY A 33 15.28 8.77 8.87
N ALA A 34 15.01 8.01 7.80
CA ALA A 34 13.67 7.76 7.29
C ALA A 34 13.24 6.30 7.52
N GLU A 35 11.95 6.08 7.74
CA GLU A 35 11.34 4.76 7.80
C GLU A 35 11.20 4.17 6.39
N GLU A 36 11.75 2.99 6.18
CA GLU A 36 11.66 2.25 4.93
C GLU A 36 11.13 0.84 5.16
N TRP A 37 10.26 0.38 4.26
CA TRP A 37 9.70 -0.97 4.28
C TRP A 37 10.22 -1.78 3.11
N GLU A 38 10.36 -3.09 3.32
CA GLU A 38 10.86 -3.99 2.29
C GLU A 38 9.76 -4.32 1.27
N VAL A 39 10.04 -4.01 0.00
CA VAL A 39 9.17 -4.34 -1.12
C VAL A 39 9.40 -5.79 -1.54
N GLU A 40 8.33 -6.57 -1.64
CA GLU A 40 8.36 -7.94 -2.15
C GLU A 40 8.24 -7.95 -3.67
N GLU A 41 7.21 -7.30 -4.21
CA GLU A 41 7.00 -7.17 -5.66
C GLU A 41 6.13 -5.95 -6.01
N ILE A 42 6.12 -5.60 -7.30
CA ILE A 42 5.12 -4.69 -7.87
C ILE A 42 4.02 -5.56 -8.50
N VAL A 43 2.79 -5.27 -8.12
CA VAL A 43 1.60 -6.02 -8.56
C VAL A 43 0.94 -5.36 -9.76
N LYS A 44 0.88 -4.02 -9.77
CA LYS A 44 0.24 -3.22 -10.82
C LYS A 44 0.96 -1.89 -10.99
N GLU A 45 0.75 -1.28 -12.15
CA GLU A 45 1.19 0.08 -12.47
C GLU A 45 -0.02 0.88 -12.96
N ARG A 46 -0.06 2.18 -12.65
CA ARG A 46 -1.04 3.10 -13.21
C ARG A 46 -0.42 4.48 -13.46
N ASN A 47 -0.91 5.16 -14.49
CA ASN A 47 -0.59 6.56 -14.73
C ASN A 47 -1.53 7.45 -13.92
N VAL A 48 -1.00 8.42 -13.17
CA VAL A 48 -1.77 9.41 -12.41
C VAL A 48 -1.24 10.79 -12.73
N GLY A 49 -2.04 11.57 -13.47
CA GLY A 49 -1.64 12.89 -13.96
C GLY A 49 -0.38 12.82 -14.83
N ARG A 50 0.68 13.52 -14.41
CA ARG A 50 1.99 13.52 -15.11
C ARG A 50 2.96 12.44 -14.61
N GLY A 51 2.54 11.59 -13.67
CA GLY A 51 3.40 10.61 -13.01
C GLY A 51 2.88 9.19 -13.07
N LYS A 52 3.68 8.26 -12.53
CA LYS A 52 3.36 6.84 -12.39
C LYS A 52 3.28 6.46 -10.92
N GLN A 53 2.32 5.59 -10.61
CA GLN A 53 2.20 4.92 -9.33
C GLN A 53 2.25 3.42 -9.52
N TYR A 54 2.78 2.74 -8.51
CA TYR A 54 2.93 1.29 -8.50
C TYR A 54 2.21 0.73 -7.28
N LEU A 55 1.43 -0.32 -7.48
CA LEU A 55 0.83 -1.09 -6.40
C LEU A 55 1.90 -2.01 -5.83
N VAL A 56 2.35 -1.70 -4.63
CA VAL A 56 3.45 -2.37 -3.95
C VAL A 56 2.91 -3.51 -3.10
N LYS A 57 3.44 -4.72 -3.31
CA LYS A 57 3.30 -5.82 -2.36
C LYS A 57 4.43 -5.70 -1.34
N TRP A 58 4.05 -5.46 -0.09
CA TRP A 58 4.99 -5.36 1.02
C TRP A 58 5.38 -6.75 1.52
N LYS A 59 6.66 -6.92 1.85
CA LYS A 59 7.19 -8.21 2.32
C LYS A 59 6.62 -8.56 3.69
N GLY A 60 6.03 -9.74 3.80
CA GLY A 60 5.43 -10.22 5.06
C GLY A 60 4.06 -9.62 5.40
N TRP A 61 3.49 -8.81 4.50
CA TRP A 61 2.11 -8.31 4.61
C TRP A 61 1.17 -9.05 3.66
N PRO A 62 -0.13 -9.17 3.98
CA PRO A 62 -1.10 -9.68 3.03
C PRO A 62 -1.35 -8.70 1.87
N HIS A 63 -1.91 -9.21 0.78
CA HIS A 63 -2.27 -8.39 -0.39
C HIS A 63 -3.30 -7.29 -0.07
N SER A 64 -4.07 -7.42 1.01
CA SER A 64 -5.01 -6.40 1.48
C SER A 64 -4.34 -5.12 1.97
N GLU A 65 -3.07 -5.20 2.34
CA GLU A 65 -2.27 -4.05 2.82
C GLU A 65 -1.38 -3.47 1.70
N ASN A 66 -1.59 -3.88 0.45
CA ASN A 66 -0.88 -3.31 -0.69
C ASN A 66 -1.28 -1.84 -0.90
N THR A 67 -0.30 -0.96 -1.11
CA THR A 67 -0.51 0.48 -1.29
C THR A 67 0.00 0.97 -2.65
N TRP A 68 -0.57 2.08 -3.13
CA TRP A 68 -0.11 2.74 -4.35
C TRP A 68 0.97 3.76 -4.04
N GLU A 69 2.22 3.41 -4.32
CA GLU A 69 3.37 4.29 -4.09
C GLU A 69 3.78 5.03 -5.37
N PRO A 70 4.12 6.32 -5.29
CA PRO A 70 4.70 7.05 -6.41
C PRO A 70 6.10 6.52 -6.75
N SER A 71 6.51 6.64 -8.01
CA SER A 71 7.83 6.20 -8.48
C SER A 71 9.01 6.69 -7.61
N ARG A 72 8.90 7.90 -7.06
CA ARG A 72 9.92 8.51 -6.17
C ARG A 72 10.11 7.79 -4.83
N HIS A 73 9.14 7.00 -4.35
CA HIS A 73 9.29 6.22 -3.11
C HIS A 73 10.00 4.88 -3.36
N LEU A 74 10.13 4.46 -4.62
CA LEU A 74 10.76 3.20 -5.01
C LEU A 74 12.22 3.37 -5.43
N THR A 75 12.87 4.47 -5.02
CA THR A 75 14.27 4.79 -5.33
C THR A 75 15.23 3.71 -4.84
N HIS A 76 14.91 3.02 -3.72
CA HIS A 76 15.70 1.92 -3.18
C HIS A 76 15.23 0.53 -3.67
N ALA A 77 14.09 0.47 -4.37
CA ALA A 77 13.50 -0.76 -4.91
C ALA A 77 13.75 -0.93 -6.43
N LYS A 78 14.88 -0.41 -6.96
CA LYS A 78 15.20 -0.44 -8.40
C LYS A 78 15.19 -1.85 -9.00
N LYS A 79 15.59 -2.87 -8.22
CA LYS A 79 15.59 -4.26 -8.68
C LYS A 79 14.16 -4.71 -9.01
N VAL A 80 13.22 -4.46 -8.09
CA VAL A 80 11.80 -4.84 -8.25
C VAL A 80 11.17 -4.10 -9.44
N LEU A 81 11.49 -2.82 -9.62
CA LEU A 81 11.03 -2.06 -10.79
C LEU A 81 11.50 -2.66 -12.12
N ARG A 82 12.77 -3.08 -12.22
CA ARG A 82 13.29 -3.75 -13.43
C ARG A 82 12.60 -5.08 -13.68
N ASP A 83 12.36 -5.84 -12.62
CA ASP A 83 11.67 -7.13 -12.73
C ASP A 83 10.23 -6.96 -13.22
N TRP A 84 9.53 -5.94 -12.74
CA TRP A 84 8.20 -5.56 -13.24
C TRP A 84 8.22 -5.15 -14.71
N GLN A 85 9.14 -4.26 -15.11
CA GLN A 85 9.27 -3.79 -16.49
C GLN A 85 9.55 -4.94 -17.46
N ARG A 86 10.41 -5.90 -17.07
CA ARG A 86 10.68 -7.10 -17.87
C ARG A 86 9.42 -7.96 -18.06
N LYS A 87 8.61 -8.13 -17.01
CA LYS A 87 7.33 -8.87 -17.08
C LYS A 87 6.30 -8.19 -18.00
N GLN A 88 6.31 -6.86 -18.11
CA GLN A 88 5.38 -6.10 -18.97
C GLN A 88 5.80 -6.10 -20.45
N SER A 89 7.08 -6.35 -20.75
CA SER A 89 7.62 -6.31 -22.12
C SER A 89 7.53 -7.65 -22.88
N ASN A 90 6.95 -8.68 -22.27
CA ASN A 90 6.83 -10.03 -22.82
C ASN A 90 5.36 -10.44 -22.85
#